data_AF-A0A0F3R5Q3-F1
#
_entry.id   AF-A0A0F3R5Q3-F1
#
_cell.length_a   1.000
_cell.length_b   1.000
_cell.length_c   1.000
_cell.angle_alpha   90.00
_cell.angle_beta   90.00
_cell.angle_gamma   90.00
#
_symmetry.space_group_name_H-M   'P 1'
#
loop_
_entity.id
_entity.type
_entity.pdbx_description
1 polymer ?
#
loop_
_entity_poly.entity_id
_entity_poly.type
_entity_poly.pdbx_seq_one_letter_code
_entity_poly.pdbx_strand_id
1 'polypeptide(L)'
;MLKHIKARDILNLWQSLFEKFESSIEIDKENGYIYIKWLLWYSDAKVSEDKQVELARIIQALKKEDQEGLMRTIADKYIDEAYKKVWSKACRLVEMKACRLGS
;
A
#
# COMPACT_ATOMS: atom_id res chain seq x y z
N MET A 1 -4.86 -11.05 -15.52
CA MET A 1 -5.84 -12.03 -15.01
C MET A 1 -5.53 -12.25 -13.52
N LEU A 2 -6.24 -11.55 -12.63
CA LEU A 2 -6.07 -11.59 -11.15
C LEU A 2 -7.43 -11.34 -10.45
N LYS A 3 -8.55 -11.68 -11.11
CA LYS A 3 -9.90 -11.30 -10.65
C LYS A 3 -10.44 -12.16 -9.50
N HIS A 4 -9.80 -13.29 -9.19
CA HIS A 4 -10.33 -14.32 -8.28
C HIS A 4 -9.36 -14.77 -7.17
N ILE A 5 -8.36 -13.95 -6.81
CA ILE A 5 -7.51 -14.24 -5.65
C ILE A 5 -8.29 -13.89 -4.39
N LYS A 6 -8.48 -14.85 -3.47
CA LYS A 6 -9.14 -14.61 -2.18
C LYS A 6 -8.16 -13.93 -1.23
N ALA A 7 -8.66 -13.17 -0.25
CA ALA A 7 -7.81 -12.48 0.73
C ALA A 7 -6.81 -13.41 1.45
N ARG A 8 -7.17 -14.68 1.70
CA ARG A 8 -6.26 -15.71 2.26
C ARG A 8 -5.05 -15.96 1.36
N ASP A 9 -5.25 -15.96 0.06
CA ASP A 9 -4.20 -16.25 -0.93
C ASP A 9 -3.21 -15.08 -1.00
N ILE A 10 -3.67 -13.86 -0.70
CA ILE A 10 -2.83 -12.66 -0.60
C ILE A 10 -1.92 -12.75 0.64
N LEU A 11 -2.45 -13.10 1.81
CA LEU A 11 -1.63 -13.24 3.02
C LEU A 11 -0.58 -14.35 2.87
N ASN A 12 -0.97 -15.50 2.30
CA ASN A 12 -0.03 -16.58 2.00
C ASN A 12 1.06 -16.18 1.00
N LEU A 13 0.73 -15.31 0.05
CA LEU A 13 1.70 -14.77 -0.92
C LEU A 13 2.74 -13.89 -0.22
N TRP A 14 2.31 -13.00 0.68
CA TRP A 14 3.23 -12.18 1.49
C TRP A 14 4.14 -13.03 2.36
N GLN A 15 3.57 -14.03 3.05
CA GLN A 15 4.34 -14.91 3.89
C GLN A 15 5.37 -15.71 3.06
N SER A 16 4.96 -16.26 1.92
CA SER A 16 5.86 -16.99 1.02
C SER A 16 6.94 -16.09 0.42
N LEU A 17 6.62 -14.83 0.11
CA LEU A 17 7.58 -13.84 -0.39
C LEU A 17 8.71 -13.64 0.62
N PHE A 18 8.35 -13.38 1.88
CA PHE A 18 9.33 -13.12 2.93
C PHE A 18 10.10 -14.37 3.37
N GLU A 19 9.49 -15.55 3.35
CA GLU A 19 10.17 -16.79 3.75
C GLU A 19 11.10 -17.35 2.66
N LYS A 20 10.78 -17.15 1.38
CA LYS A 20 11.46 -17.87 0.28
C LYS A 20 12.25 -16.99 -0.67
N PHE A 21 12.05 -15.67 -0.64
CA PHE A 21 12.61 -14.76 -1.64
C PHE A 21 13.42 -13.61 -1.01
N GLU A 22 14.19 -13.89 0.05
CA GLU A 22 15.03 -12.90 0.74
C GLU A 22 15.95 -12.15 -0.24
N SER A 23 16.62 -12.86 -1.16
CA SER A 23 17.48 -12.24 -2.18
C SER A 23 16.73 -11.30 -3.14
N SER A 24 15.45 -11.58 -3.42
CA SER A 24 14.63 -10.71 -4.28
C SER A 24 14.21 -9.45 -3.54
N ILE A 25 14.02 -9.55 -2.22
CA ILE A 25 13.69 -8.40 -1.35
C ILE A 25 14.91 -7.49 -1.20
N GLU A 26 16.12 -8.03 -1.07
CA GLU A 26 17.35 -7.24 -1.04
C GLU A 26 17.55 -6.45 -2.35
N ILE A 27 17.34 -7.09 -3.49
CA ILE A 27 17.40 -6.42 -4.79
C ILE A 27 16.32 -5.34 -4.90
N ASP A 28 15.09 -5.61 -4.49
CA ASP A 28 14.02 -4.60 -4.52
C ASP A 28 14.32 -3.43 -3.56
N LYS A 29 14.92 -3.71 -2.39
CA LYS A 29 15.37 -2.71 -1.41
C LYS A 29 16.42 -1.76 -2.01
N GLU A 30 17.42 -2.29 -2.71
CA GLU A 30 18.42 -1.47 -3.42
C GLU A 30 17.76 -0.56 -4.48
N ASN A 31 16.65 -1.02 -5.05
CA ASN A 31 15.84 -0.26 -6.00
C ASN A 31 14.75 0.60 -5.34
N GLY A 32 14.76 0.75 -4.01
CA GLY A 32 13.82 1.60 -3.28
C GLY A 32 12.44 0.98 -3.05
N TYR A 33 12.35 -0.35 -3.00
CA TYR A 33 11.15 -1.17 -2.74
C TYR A 33 10.03 -1.02 -3.77
N ILE A 34 10.35 -0.90 -5.06
CA ILE A 34 9.36 -0.63 -6.12
C ILE A 34 8.34 -1.76 -6.21
N TYR A 35 8.79 -3.01 -6.25
CA TYR A 35 7.89 -4.15 -6.44
C TYR A 35 7.08 -4.46 -5.19
N ILE A 36 7.69 -4.35 -4.01
CA ILE A 36 7.00 -4.52 -2.74
C ILE A 36 5.94 -3.43 -2.54
N LYS A 37 6.21 -2.18 -2.95
CA LYS A 37 5.19 -1.11 -2.97
C LYS A 37 4.00 -1.44 -3.86
N TRP A 38 4.24 -1.99 -5.05
CA TRP A 38 3.16 -2.37 -5.96
C TRP A 38 2.35 -3.55 -5.42
N LEU A 39 3.02 -4.54 -4.82
CA LEU A 39 2.35 -5.66 -4.19
C LEU A 39 1.50 -5.19 -3.00
N LEU A 40 2.00 -4.24 -2.21
CA LEU A 40 1.26 -3.61 -1.12
C LEU A 40 0.02 -2.88 -1.63
N TRP A 41 0.17 -2.07 -2.67
CA TRP A 41 -0.96 -1.36 -3.28
C TRP A 41 -2.03 -2.34 -3.80
N TYR A 42 -1.60 -3.41 -4.48
CA TYR A 42 -2.49 -4.44 -4.98
C TYR A 42 -3.21 -5.19 -3.84
N SER A 43 -2.50 -5.48 -2.75
CA SER A 43 -3.02 -6.23 -1.61
C SER A 43 -4.04 -5.42 -0.82
N ASP A 44 -3.70 -4.16 -0.51
CA ASP A 44 -4.53 -3.22 0.24
C ASP A 44 -5.92 -3.01 -0.40
N ALA A 45 -5.99 -2.98 -1.74
CA ALA A 45 -7.24 -2.88 -2.48
C ALA A 45 -8.10 -4.16 -2.47
N LYS A 46 -7.59 -5.27 -1.91
CA LYS A 46 -8.18 -6.61 -2.00
C LYS A 46 -8.39 -7.30 -0.65
N VAL A 47 -7.80 -6.79 0.42
CA VAL A 47 -8.00 -7.28 1.78
C VAL A 47 -8.96 -6.37 2.56
N SER A 48 -9.84 -6.96 3.36
CA SER A 48 -10.72 -6.25 4.29
C SER A 48 -9.93 -5.67 5.47
N GLU A 49 -10.48 -4.71 6.22
CA GLU A 49 -9.79 -4.04 7.34
C GLU A 49 -9.22 -5.01 8.38
N ASP A 50 -9.95 -6.08 8.74
CA ASP A 50 -9.49 -7.13 9.64
C ASP A 50 -8.25 -7.86 9.11
N LYS A 51 -8.18 -8.04 7.79
CA LYS A 51 -7.06 -8.69 7.09
C LYS A 51 -5.90 -7.72 6.82
N GLN A 52 -6.14 -6.41 6.80
CA GLN A 52 -5.07 -5.40 6.77
C GLN A 52 -4.27 -5.41 8.08
N VAL A 53 -4.92 -5.60 9.22
CA VAL A 53 -4.22 -5.77 10.52
C VAL A 53 -3.33 -7.01 10.51
N GLU A 54 -3.80 -8.11 9.92
CA GLU A 54 -3.03 -9.35 9.78
C GLU A 54 -1.84 -9.17 8.82
N LEU A 55 -2.05 -8.48 7.69
CA LEU A 55 -0.98 -8.12 6.75
C LEU A 55 0.09 -7.24 7.40
N ALA A 56 -0.30 -6.25 8.20
CA ALA A 56 0.63 -5.40 8.93
C ALA A 56 1.48 -6.21 9.92
N ARG A 57 0.92 -7.22 10.57
CA ARG A 57 1.67 -8.14 11.45
C ARG A 57 2.69 -8.98 10.68
N ILE A 58 2.33 -9.50 9.51
CA ILE A 58 3.25 -10.25 8.64
C ILE A 58 4.42 -9.35 8.22
N ILE A 59 4.14 -8.10 7.86
CA ILE A 59 5.17 -7.12 7.50
C ILE A 59 6.05 -6.76 8.72
N GLN A 60 5.48 -6.66 9.92
CA GLN A 60 6.23 -6.39 11.15
C GLN A 60 7.16 -7.54 11.57
N ALA A 61 6.94 -8.76 11.07
CA ALA A 61 7.81 -9.90 11.36
C ALA A 61 9.16 -9.85 10.62
N LEU A 62 9.37 -8.86 9.74
CA LEU A 62 10.64 -8.61 9.08
C LEU A 62 11.73 -8.14 10.05
N LYS A 63 13.00 -8.33 9.68
CA LYS A 63 14.15 -7.79 10.43
C LYS A 63 13.98 -6.27 10.62
N LYS A 64 14.33 -5.75 11.80
CA LYS A 64 14.15 -4.33 12.16
C LYS A 64 14.70 -3.34 11.12
N GLU A 65 15.81 -3.69 10.48
CA GLU A 65 16.48 -2.87 9.46
C GLU A 65 15.66 -2.74 8.17
N ASP A 66 14.97 -3.81 7.78
CA ASP A 66 14.07 -3.81 6.61
C ASP A 66 12.72 -3.20 6.96
N GLN A 67 12.31 -3.34 8.23
CA GLN A 67 11.08 -2.79 8.77
C GLN A 67 11.06 -1.26 8.75
N GLU A 68 12.16 -0.56 9.07
CA GLU A 68 12.19 0.90 9.04
C GLU A 68 11.97 1.46 7.63
N GLY A 69 12.63 0.88 6.61
CA GLY A 69 12.46 1.31 5.22
C GLY A 69 11.04 1.04 4.70
N LEU A 70 10.49 -0.14 5.03
CA LEU A 70 9.16 -0.54 4.58
C LEU A 70 8.04 0.20 5.33
N MET A 71 8.14 0.37 6.66
CA MET A 71 7.13 1.11 7.43
C MET A 71 7.12 2.60 7.10
N ARG A 72 8.28 3.21 6.83
CA ARG A 72 8.35 4.60 6.34
C ARG A 72 7.65 4.72 5.00
N THR A 73 7.88 3.78 4.09
CA THR A 73 7.19 3.71 2.79
C THR A 73 5.67 3.51 2.92
N ILE A 74 5.22 2.64 3.81
CA ILE A 74 3.79 2.42 4.08
C ILE A 74 3.15 3.70 4.62
N ALA A 75 3.81 4.35 5.58
CA ALA A 75 3.37 5.63 6.14
C ALA A 75 3.32 6.74 5.07
N ASP A 76 4.35 6.84 4.22
CA ASP A 76 4.41 7.78 3.11
C ASP A 76 3.24 7.56 2.14
N LYS A 77 2.88 6.32 1.81
CA LYS A 77 1.69 6.00 0.99
C LYS A 77 0.40 6.52 1.63
N TYR A 78 0.17 6.26 2.93
CA TYR A 78 -1.05 6.73 3.61
C TYR A 78 -1.12 8.26 3.69
N ILE A 79 0.04 8.92 3.85
CA ILE A 79 0.14 10.38 3.79
C ILE A 79 -0.21 10.86 2.37
N ASP A 80 0.37 10.28 1.32
CA ASP A 80 0.11 10.65 -0.07
C ASP A 80 -1.35 10.44 -0.48
N GLU A 81 -1.96 9.33 -0.06
CA GLU A 81 -3.38 9.07 -0.30
C GLU A 81 -4.29 10.05 0.46
N ALA A 82 -3.92 10.41 1.70
CA ALA A 82 -4.62 11.44 2.45
C ALA A 82 -4.51 12.79 1.73
N TYR A 83 -3.33 13.17 1.25
CA TYR A 83 -3.12 14.38 0.44
C TYR A 83 -3.93 14.35 -0.85
N LYS A 84 -3.93 13.24 -1.61
CA LYS A 84 -4.74 13.10 -2.83
C LYS A 84 -6.24 13.23 -2.55
N LYS A 85 -6.75 12.64 -1.47
CA LYS A 85 -8.16 12.75 -1.08
C LYS A 85 -8.52 14.19 -0.69
N VAL A 86 -7.66 14.86 0.10
CA VAL A 86 -7.84 16.27 0.48
C VAL A 86 -7.82 17.16 -0.76
N TRP A 87 -6.85 16.97 -1.65
CA TRP A 87 -6.69 17.74 -2.88
C TRP A 87 -7.87 17.55 -3.84
N SER A 88 -8.31 16.30 -4.06
CA SER A 88 -9.49 15.99 -4.88
C SER A 88 -10.76 16.65 -4.33
N LYS A 89 -10.92 16.69 -3.00
CA LYS A 89 -12.06 17.33 -2.34
C LYS A 89 -12.00 18.86 -2.46
N ALA A 90 -10.80 19.44 -2.34
CA ALA A 90 -10.55 20.86 -2.55
C ALA A 90 -10.87 21.30 -3.99
N CYS A 91 -10.38 20.56 -5.00
CA CYS A 91 -10.70 20.82 -6.41
C CYS A 91 -12.21 20.81 -6.68
N ARG A 92 -12.93 19.79 -6.18
CA ARG A 92 -14.40 19.71 -6.31
C ARG A 92 -15.13 20.89 -5.66
N LEU A 93 -14.67 21.35 -4.51
CA LEU A 93 -15.24 22.52 -3.83
C LEU A 93 -15.04 23.81 -4.62
N VAL A 94 -13.89 23.97 -5.26
CA VAL A 94 -13.60 25.11 -6.15
C VAL A 94 -14.49 25.07 -7.39
N GLU A 95 -14.63 23.91 -8.04
CA GLU A 95 -15.51 23.72 -9.21
C GLU A 95 -16.97 24.00 -8.88
N MET A 96 -17.48 23.49 -7.74
CA MET A 96 -18.84 23.77 -7.30
C MET A 96 -19.08 25.25 -6.98
N LYS A 97 -18.10 25.94 -6.38
CA LYS A 97 -18.21 27.39 -6.12
C LYS A 97 -18.13 28.21 -7.41
N ALA A 98 -17.28 27.80 -8.36
CA ALA A 98 -17.19 28.42 -9.67
C ALA A 98 -18.51 28.30 -10.47
N CYS A 99 -19.17 27.14 -10.43
CA CYS A 99 -20.51 26.96 -11.02
C CYS A 99 -21.57 27.85 -10.36
N ARG A 100 -21.50 28.10 -9.04
CA ARG A 100 -22.47 28.96 -8.33
C ARG A 100 -22.27 30.45 -8.52
N LEU A 101 -21.08 30.90 -8.93
CA LEU A 101 -20.76 32.32 -9.14
C LEU A 101 -20.91 32.74 -10.62
N GLY A 102 -21.09 31.78 -11.53
CA GLY A 102 -21.33 32.00 -12.96
C GLY A 102 -22.78 31.82 -13.41
N SER A 103 -23.74 31.73 -12.47
CA SER A 103 -25.19 31.68 -12.69
C SER A 103 -25.87 32.84 -11.97
#